data_AF-A0A933M3V4-F1
#
_entry.id   AF-A0A933M3V4-F1
#
_cell.length_a   1.000
_cell.length_b   1.000
_cell.length_c   1.000
_cell.angle_alpha   90.00
_cell.angle_beta   90.00
_cell.angle_gamma   90.00
#
_symmetry.space_group_name_H-M   'P 1'
#
loop_
_entity.id
_entity.type
_entity.pdbx_description
1 polymer ?
#
loop_
_entity_poly.entity_id
_entity_poly.type
_entity_poly.pdbx_seq_one_letter_code
_entity_poly.pdbx_strand_id
1 'polypeptide(L)'
;MSVEKLLSALRLEAEIKERSILEEAAVKAEEVAVAAREKSAAIQREIDLKRQLMESRRDALRLARERMARREAMLEAQDAAAQAVKKEARGLFQEFMGSPAYGQYVARELETVRAEAGELEEVRADAVTAEIIRSLGGPEKIAVDENVACGFVASTGGGRRKWLCLLETRLEKLWRARGNEFVNRLTESAGWRLST
;
A
#
# COMPACT_ATOMS: atom_id res chain seq x y z
N MET A 1 102.53 -1.14 -20.05
CA MET A 1 101.65 -1.21 -18.86
C MET A 1 101.79 -2.59 -18.24
N SER A 2 101.89 -2.70 -16.90
CA SER A 2 101.95 -4.01 -16.23
C SER A 2 100.56 -4.62 -16.09
N VAL A 3 100.46 -5.96 -16.14
CA VAL A 3 99.22 -6.74 -16.03
C VAL A 3 98.43 -6.39 -14.76
N GLU A 4 99.12 -6.11 -13.66
CA GLU A 4 98.52 -5.70 -12.39
C GLU A 4 97.73 -4.39 -12.50
N LYS A 5 98.21 -3.41 -13.28
CA LYS A 5 97.50 -2.14 -13.49
C LYS A 5 96.19 -2.31 -14.28
N LEU A 6 96.15 -3.28 -15.20
CA LEU A 6 94.94 -3.60 -15.96
C LEU A 6 93.90 -4.32 -15.08
N LEU A 7 94.34 -5.25 -14.23
CA LEU A 7 93.46 -5.93 -13.28
C LEU A 7 92.89 -4.97 -12.23
N SER A 8 93.67 -4.03 -11.72
CA SER A 8 93.17 -3.01 -10.79
C SER A 8 92.17 -2.06 -11.46
N ALA A 9 92.40 -1.68 -12.72
CA ALA A 9 91.47 -0.83 -13.47
C ALA A 9 90.14 -1.54 -13.76
N LEU A 10 90.18 -2.83 -14.13
CA LEU A 10 88.98 -3.63 -14.34
C LEU A 10 88.16 -3.84 -13.07
N ARG A 11 88.81 -4.03 -11.91
CA ARG A 11 88.12 -4.12 -10.61
C ARG A 11 87.42 -2.82 -10.25
N LEU A 12 88.11 -1.69 -10.41
CA LEU A 12 87.52 -0.38 -10.15
C LEU A 12 86.33 -0.11 -11.08
N GLU A 13 86.45 -0.45 -12.37
CA GLU A 13 85.35 -0.31 -13.33
C GLU A 13 84.16 -1.21 -12.99
N ALA A 14 84.42 -2.44 -12.52
CA ALA A 14 83.37 -3.36 -12.06
C ALA A 14 82.66 -2.84 -10.80
N GLU A 15 83.41 -2.32 -9.81
CA GLU A 15 82.86 -1.72 -8.59
C GLU A 15 82.00 -0.49 -8.90
N ILE A 16 82.44 0.37 -9.83
CA ILE A 16 81.67 1.54 -10.28
C ILE A 16 80.36 1.09 -10.96
N LYS A 17 80.41 0.08 -11.83
CA LYS A 17 79.21 -0.45 -12.51
C LYS A 17 78.26 -1.12 -11.54
N GLU A 18 78.75 -1.93 -10.60
CA GLU A 18 77.95 -2.57 -9.57
C GLU A 18 77.24 -1.52 -8.71
N ARG A 19 77.97 -0.49 -8.28
CA ARG A 19 77.39 0.63 -7.53
C ARG A 19 76.32 1.37 -8.32
N SER A 20 76.56 1.65 -9.60
CA SER A 20 75.57 2.28 -10.49
C SER A 20 74.31 1.43 -10.63
N ILE A 21 74.44 0.11 -10.78
CA ILE A 21 73.29 -0.81 -10.88
C ILE A 21 72.50 -0.84 -9.58
N LEU A 22 73.18 -0.87 -8.43
CA LEU A 22 72.53 -0.87 -7.12
C LEU A 22 71.82 0.46 -6.83
N GLU A 23 72.42 1.59 -7.21
CA GLU A 23 71.79 2.90 -7.08
C GLU A 23 70.55 3.02 -7.98
N GLU A 24 70.62 2.57 -9.24
CA GLU A 24 69.45 2.52 -10.13
C GLU A 24 68.35 1.57 -9.62
N ALA A 25 68.72 0.42 -9.07
CA ALA A 25 67.76 -0.53 -8.50
C ALA A 25 67.08 0.05 -7.26
N ALA A 26 67.80 0.78 -6.41
CA ALA A 26 67.25 1.45 -5.24
C ALA A 26 66.25 2.55 -5.62
N VAL A 27 66.57 3.37 -6.64
CA VAL A 27 65.66 4.40 -7.16
C VAL A 27 64.38 3.76 -7.71
N LYS A 28 64.50 2.73 -8.55
CA LYS A 28 63.33 2.02 -9.11
C LYS A 28 62.49 1.35 -8.02
N ALA A 29 63.13 0.78 -6.99
CA ALA A 29 62.41 0.17 -5.87
C ALA A 29 61.60 1.23 -5.08
N GLU A 30 62.17 2.41 -4.85
CA GLU A 30 61.44 3.49 -4.18
C GLU A 30 60.31 4.04 -5.05
N GLU A 31 60.51 4.22 -6.36
CA GLU A 31 59.46 4.63 -7.30
C GLU A 31 58.26 3.65 -7.28
N VAL A 32 58.53 2.34 -7.29
CA VAL A 32 57.50 1.30 -7.20
C VAL A 32 56.81 1.34 -5.84
N ALA A 33 57.55 1.55 -4.75
CA ALA A 33 56.97 1.65 -3.41
C ALA A 33 56.05 2.87 -3.26
N VAL A 34 56.45 4.03 -3.78
CA VAL A 34 55.64 5.25 -3.81
C VAL A 34 54.37 5.01 -4.64
N ALA A 35 54.50 4.49 -5.87
CA ALA A 35 53.36 4.21 -6.73
C ALA A 35 52.37 3.19 -6.09
N ALA A 36 52.88 2.19 -5.37
CA ALA A 36 52.05 1.23 -4.66
C ALA A 36 51.30 1.87 -3.48
N ARG A 37 51.96 2.74 -2.71
CA ARG A 37 51.33 3.50 -1.61
C ARG A 37 50.23 4.43 -2.14
N GLU A 38 50.48 5.13 -3.24
CA GLU A 38 49.48 6.02 -3.87
C GLU A 38 48.26 5.24 -4.36
N LYS A 39 48.48 4.10 -5.03
CA LYS A 39 47.39 3.21 -5.47
C LYS A 39 46.59 2.66 -4.30
N SER A 40 47.27 2.22 -3.23
CA SER A 40 46.59 1.72 -2.03
C SER A 40 45.75 2.82 -1.36
N ALA A 41 46.27 4.04 -1.26
CA ALA A 41 45.53 5.18 -0.72
C ALA A 41 44.30 5.54 -1.58
N ALA A 42 44.43 5.48 -2.91
CA ALA A 42 43.31 5.72 -3.82
C ALA A 42 42.20 4.67 -3.65
N ILE A 43 42.57 3.38 -3.59
CA ILE A 43 41.63 2.27 -3.35
C ILE A 43 40.93 2.44 -1.99
N GLN A 44 41.68 2.82 -0.95
CA GLN A 44 41.10 3.02 0.38
C GLN A 44 40.06 4.14 0.38
N ARG A 45 40.34 5.26 -0.29
CA ARG A 45 39.35 6.36 -0.46
C ARG A 45 38.09 5.87 -1.18
N GLU A 46 38.24 5.05 -2.20
CA GLU A 46 37.09 4.49 -2.92
C GLU A 46 36.26 3.54 -2.05
N ILE A 47 36.91 2.72 -1.22
CA ILE A 47 36.25 1.85 -0.24
C ILE A 47 35.45 2.69 0.75
N ASP A 48 36.04 3.76 1.28
CA ASP A 48 35.38 4.62 2.27
C ASP A 48 34.17 5.35 1.67
N LEU A 49 34.29 5.86 0.43
CA LEU A 49 33.17 6.45 -0.31
C LEU A 49 32.04 5.42 -0.54
N LYS A 50 32.38 4.19 -0.93
CA LYS A 50 31.39 3.11 -1.12
C LYS A 50 30.70 2.73 0.20
N ARG A 51 31.43 2.71 1.32
CA ARG A 51 30.86 2.46 2.65
C ARG A 51 29.84 3.53 3.03
N GLN A 52 30.20 4.81 2.88
CA GLN A 52 29.28 5.93 3.15
C GLN A 52 28.04 5.89 2.25
N LEU A 53 28.21 5.52 0.98
CA LEU A 53 27.08 5.36 0.06
C LEU A 53 26.16 4.20 0.48
N MET A 54 26.73 3.09 0.94
CA MET A 54 25.94 1.94 1.41
C MET A 54 25.19 2.25 2.71
N GLU A 55 25.81 2.99 3.62
CA GLU A 55 25.20 3.42 4.87
C GLU A 55 24.03 4.38 4.62
N SER A 56 24.23 5.42 3.81
CA SER A 56 23.16 6.35 3.43
C SER A 56 22.00 5.66 2.70
N ARG A 57 22.28 4.69 1.82
CA ARG A 57 21.25 3.86 1.18
C ARG A 57 20.50 3.00 2.20
N ARG A 58 21.19 2.43 3.19
CA ARG A 58 20.56 1.62 4.24
C ARG A 58 19.62 2.46 5.10
N ASP A 59 20.03 3.67 5.46
CA ASP A 59 19.17 4.61 6.20
C ASP A 59 17.97 5.06 5.39
N ALA A 60 18.16 5.37 4.10
CA ALA A 60 17.06 5.71 3.21
C ALA A 60 16.04 4.56 3.10
N LEU A 61 16.51 3.32 2.96
CA LEU A 61 15.64 2.13 2.93
C LEU A 61 14.92 1.90 4.27
N ARG A 62 15.60 2.13 5.39
CA ARG A 62 15.00 2.03 6.72
C ARG A 62 13.88 3.05 6.89
N LEU A 63 14.13 4.32 6.58
CA LEU A 63 13.13 5.39 6.63
C LEU A 63 11.95 5.12 5.67
N ALA A 64 12.22 4.61 4.47
CA ALA A 64 11.18 4.23 3.52
C ALA A 64 10.28 3.11 4.08
N ARG A 65 10.88 2.07 4.68
CA ARG A 65 10.13 0.99 5.34
C ARG A 65 9.29 1.50 6.50
N GLU A 66 9.84 2.36 7.35
CA GLU A 66 9.09 2.96 8.46
C GLU A 66 7.89 3.78 7.96
N ARG A 67 8.06 4.55 6.87
CA ARG A 67 6.96 5.29 6.24
C ARG A 67 5.90 4.37 5.65
N MET A 68 6.30 3.29 4.97
CA MET A 68 5.38 2.29 4.43
C MET A 68 4.59 1.60 5.54
N ALA A 69 5.24 1.15 6.61
CA ALA A 69 4.59 0.51 7.75
C ALA A 69 3.58 1.45 8.43
N ARG A 70 3.91 2.74 8.60
CA ARG A 70 2.96 3.74 9.12
C ARG A 70 1.75 3.91 8.20
N ARG A 71 1.96 3.91 6.88
CA ARG A 71 0.87 4.02 5.90
C ARG A 71 -0.02 2.79 5.91
N GLU A 72 0.56 1.59 5.98
CA GLU A 72 -0.17 0.32 6.09
C GLU A 72 -1.03 0.30 7.36
N ALA A 73 -0.45 0.62 8.52
CA ALA A 73 -1.20 0.70 9.78
C ALA A 73 -2.35 1.72 9.73
N MET A 74 -2.15 2.85 9.06
CA MET A 74 -3.19 3.85 8.85
C MET A 74 -4.33 3.33 7.96
N LEU A 75 -4.00 2.64 6.86
CA LEU A 75 -5.00 2.04 5.97
C LEU A 75 -5.80 0.94 6.69
N GLU A 76 -5.12 0.08 7.45
CA GLU A 76 -5.78 -0.94 8.28
C GLU A 76 -6.74 -0.32 9.29
N ALA A 77 -6.33 0.78 9.95
CA ALA A 77 -7.19 1.49 10.89
C ALA A 77 -8.40 2.13 10.19
N GLN A 78 -8.22 2.70 8.99
CA GLN A 78 -9.31 3.25 8.19
C GLN A 78 -10.32 2.17 7.77
N ASP A 79 -9.82 1.01 7.31
CA ASP A 79 -10.66 -0.12 6.93
C ASP A 79 -11.42 -0.67 8.15
N ALA A 80 -10.76 -0.82 9.29
CA ALA A 80 -11.39 -1.24 10.53
C ALA A 80 -12.50 -0.28 10.97
N ALA A 81 -12.25 1.03 10.91
CA ALA A 81 -13.24 2.05 11.22
C ALA A 81 -14.44 2.00 10.25
N ALA A 82 -14.18 1.85 8.95
CA ALA A 82 -15.24 1.70 7.95
C ALA A 82 -16.12 0.46 8.21
N GLN A 83 -15.51 -0.67 8.56
CA GLN A 83 -16.24 -1.89 8.90
C GLN A 83 -17.05 -1.74 10.19
N ALA A 84 -16.50 -1.05 11.20
CA ALA A 84 -17.22 -0.76 12.44
C ALA A 84 -18.48 0.07 12.17
N VAL A 85 -18.37 1.15 11.39
CA VAL A 85 -19.52 1.97 11.00
C VAL A 85 -20.56 1.17 10.22
N LYS A 86 -20.12 0.34 9.27
CA LYS A 86 -21.03 -0.53 8.52
C LYS A 86 -21.79 -1.50 9.42
N LYS A 87 -21.10 -2.09 10.41
CA LYS A 87 -21.70 -2.99 11.38
C LYS A 87 -22.73 -2.28 12.26
N GLU A 88 -22.42 -1.09 12.75
CA GLU A 88 -23.32 -0.29 13.58
C GLU A 88 -24.55 0.18 12.78
N ALA A 89 -24.34 0.68 11.55
CA ALA A 89 -25.42 1.05 10.64
C ALA A 89 -26.36 -0.14 10.36
N ARG A 90 -25.82 -1.35 10.24
CA ARG A 90 -26.63 -2.57 10.11
C ARG A 90 -27.47 -2.85 11.35
N GLY A 91 -26.90 -2.73 12.54
CA GLY A 91 -27.65 -2.88 13.80
C GLY A 91 -28.80 -1.87 13.91
N LEU A 92 -28.50 -0.58 13.71
CA LEU A 92 -29.51 0.48 13.75
C LEU A 92 -30.63 0.28 12.72
N PHE A 93 -30.29 -0.22 11.53
CA PHE A 93 -31.32 -0.51 10.53
C PHE A 93 -32.18 -1.72 10.91
N GLN A 94 -31.60 -2.76 11.52
CA GLN A 94 -32.38 -3.90 12.02
C GLN A 94 -33.34 -3.47 13.14
N GLU A 95 -32.91 -2.57 14.02
CA GLU A 95 -33.79 -1.94 15.01
C GLU A 95 -34.91 -1.14 14.33
N PHE A 96 -34.56 -0.35 13.31
CA PHE A 96 -35.53 0.39 12.51
C PHE A 96 -36.54 -0.53 11.82
N MET A 97 -36.14 -1.70 11.33
CA MET A 97 -37.04 -2.69 10.72
C MET A 97 -38.12 -3.19 11.68
N GLY A 98 -37.82 -3.24 12.98
CA GLY A 98 -38.79 -3.55 14.02
C GLY A 98 -39.75 -2.40 14.35
N SER A 99 -39.54 -1.21 13.78
CA SER A 99 -40.36 -0.03 14.06
C SER A 99 -41.58 0.08 13.13
N PRO A 100 -42.70 0.68 13.59
CA PRO A 100 -43.86 0.94 12.73
C PRO A 100 -43.55 1.82 11.51
N ALA A 101 -42.52 2.67 11.60
CA ALA A 101 -42.10 3.54 10.51
C ALA A 101 -41.48 2.77 9.34
N TYR A 102 -41.00 1.53 9.56
CA TYR A 102 -40.42 0.71 8.51
C TYR A 102 -41.44 0.34 7.42
N GLY A 103 -42.68 0.05 7.80
CA GLY A 103 -43.74 -0.26 6.82
C GLY A 103 -43.97 0.88 5.83
N GLN A 104 -44.01 2.12 6.33
CA GLN A 104 -44.14 3.32 5.50
C GLN A 104 -42.91 3.53 4.60
N TYR A 105 -41.73 3.21 5.12
CA TYR A 105 -40.49 3.26 4.36
C TYR A 105 -40.50 2.27 3.19
N VAL A 106 -40.84 1.00 3.45
CA VAL A 106 -40.94 -0.04 2.43
C VAL A 106 -41.99 0.32 1.37
N ALA A 107 -43.13 0.90 1.78
CA ALA A 107 -44.16 1.35 0.84
C ALA A 107 -43.62 2.39 -0.15
N ARG A 108 -42.94 3.44 0.34
CA ARG A 108 -42.35 4.48 -0.52
C ARG A 108 -41.29 3.93 -1.47
N GLU A 109 -40.46 3.02 -0.99
CA GLU A 109 -39.43 2.38 -1.81
C GLU A 109 -40.05 1.50 -2.90
N LEU A 110 -41.10 0.73 -2.57
CA LEU A 110 -41.81 -0.10 -3.54
C LEU A 110 -42.52 0.77 -4.59
N GLU A 111 -43.12 1.89 -4.21
CA GLU A 111 -43.71 2.86 -5.13
C GLU A 111 -42.67 3.47 -6.07
N THR A 112 -41.51 3.85 -5.55
CA THR A 112 -40.41 4.38 -6.36
C THR A 112 -39.96 3.37 -7.40
N VAL A 113 -39.78 2.12 -6.98
CA VAL A 113 -39.40 1.03 -7.90
C VAL A 113 -40.49 0.78 -8.94
N ARG A 114 -41.77 0.78 -8.56
CA ARG A 114 -42.88 0.64 -9.51
C ARG A 114 -42.94 1.78 -10.52
N ALA A 115 -42.66 3.01 -10.09
CA ALA A 115 -42.62 4.17 -10.98
C ALA A 115 -41.51 4.05 -12.03
N GLU A 116 -40.36 3.47 -11.67
CA GLU A 116 -39.24 3.26 -12.60
C GLU A 116 -39.38 1.99 -13.46
N ALA A 117 -39.84 0.90 -12.86
CA ALA A 117 -39.84 -0.44 -13.45
C ALA A 117 -41.12 -0.78 -14.21
N GLY A 118 -42.24 -0.13 -13.86
CA GLY A 118 -43.58 -0.53 -14.26
C GLY A 118 -44.08 -1.74 -13.45
N GLU A 119 -44.65 -2.72 -14.14
CA GLU A 119 -45.17 -3.93 -13.53
C GLU A 119 -44.05 -4.82 -12.99
N LEU A 120 -44.13 -5.16 -11.70
CA LEU A 120 -43.17 -6.03 -11.02
C LEU A 120 -43.60 -7.48 -11.16
N GLU A 121 -42.68 -8.35 -11.56
CA GLU A 121 -42.95 -9.79 -11.69
C GLU A 121 -42.67 -10.54 -10.40
N GLU A 122 -41.57 -10.21 -9.74
CA GLU A 122 -41.09 -10.90 -8.54
C GLU A 122 -40.42 -9.93 -7.56
N VAL A 123 -40.62 -10.17 -6.27
CA VAL A 123 -39.86 -9.58 -5.17
C VAL A 123 -39.26 -10.67 -4.29
N ARG A 124 -37.95 -10.59 -4.03
CA ARG A 124 -37.24 -11.41 -3.03
C ARG A 124 -36.86 -10.52 -1.86
N ALA A 125 -37.18 -10.92 -0.63
CA ALA A 125 -36.95 -10.07 0.54
C ALA A 125 -36.63 -10.89 1.79
N ASP A 126 -36.12 -10.24 2.83
CA ASP A 126 -36.11 -10.86 4.16
C ASP A 126 -37.55 -11.08 4.66
N ALA A 127 -37.71 -11.90 5.70
CA ALA A 127 -39.03 -12.30 6.20
C ALA A 127 -39.93 -11.11 6.59
N VAL A 128 -39.38 -10.11 7.29
CA VAL A 128 -40.11 -8.93 7.76
C VAL A 128 -40.55 -8.08 6.57
N THR A 129 -39.62 -7.80 5.67
CA THR A 129 -39.89 -7.00 4.47
C THR A 129 -40.89 -7.70 3.53
N ALA A 130 -40.77 -9.02 3.36
CA ALA A 130 -41.70 -9.80 2.54
C ALA A 130 -43.13 -9.72 3.08
N GLU A 131 -43.32 -9.81 4.39
CA GLU A 131 -44.63 -9.70 5.03
C GLU A 131 -45.25 -8.31 4.81
N ILE A 132 -44.45 -7.26 4.99
CA ILE A 132 -44.89 -5.88 4.71
C ILE A 132 -45.29 -5.73 3.25
N ILE A 133 -44.47 -6.20 2.31
CA ILE A 133 -44.77 -6.09 0.87
C ILE A 133 -46.03 -6.86 0.48
N ARG A 134 -46.31 -8.02 1.09
CA ARG A 134 -47.59 -8.72 0.89
C ARG A 134 -48.78 -7.87 1.34
N SER A 135 -48.66 -7.22 2.50
CA SER A 135 -49.73 -6.36 3.03
C SER A 135 -50.00 -5.12 2.17
N LEU A 136 -48.98 -4.64 1.44
CA LEU A 136 -49.05 -3.46 0.56
C LEU A 136 -49.53 -3.80 -0.87
N GLY A 137 -49.96 -5.05 -1.12
CA GLY A 137 -50.37 -5.50 -2.45
C GLY A 137 -49.19 -5.58 -3.42
N GLY A 138 -48.07 -6.18 -2.99
CA GLY A 138 -46.89 -6.49 -3.82
C GLY A 138 -47.20 -7.38 -5.04
N PRO A 139 -46.18 -7.72 -5.85
CA PRO A 139 -46.40 -8.56 -7.05
C PRO A 139 -46.86 -9.98 -6.69
N GLU A 140 -47.33 -10.74 -7.68
CA GLU A 140 -47.83 -12.11 -7.46
C GLU A 140 -46.76 -13.05 -6.85
N LYS A 141 -45.48 -12.87 -7.22
CA LYS A 141 -44.38 -13.67 -6.70
C LYS A 141 -43.59 -12.90 -5.65
N ILE A 142 -43.81 -13.24 -4.38
CA ILE A 142 -43.03 -12.73 -3.25
C ILE A 142 -42.36 -13.91 -2.53
N ALA A 143 -41.04 -14.00 -2.63
CA ALA A 143 -40.24 -15.02 -1.99
C ALA A 143 -39.45 -14.46 -0.79
N VAL A 144 -39.43 -15.24 0.30
CA VAL A 144 -38.50 -14.98 1.41
C VAL A 144 -37.15 -15.59 1.02
N ASP A 145 -36.08 -14.81 1.14
CA ASP A 145 -34.74 -15.20 0.74
C ASP A 145 -33.72 -14.80 1.81
N GLU A 146 -33.06 -15.79 2.40
CA GLU A 146 -32.06 -15.61 3.44
C GLU A 146 -30.81 -14.87 2.95
N ASN A 147 -30.56 -14.85 1.63
CA ASN A 147 -29.46 -14.10 1.03
C ASN A 147 -29.80 -12.61 0.84
N VAL A 148 -31.08 -12.24 1.02
CA VAL A 148 -31.54 -10.85 0.99
C VAL A 148 -31.67 -10.38 2.43
N ALA A 149 -30.65 -9.65 2.90
CA ALA A 149 -30.68 -9.06 4.22
C ALA A 149 -31.16 -7.60 4.18
N CYS A 150 -32.06 -7.25 5.11
CA CYS A 150 -32.41 -5.87 5.42
C CYS A 150 -32.97 -5.09 4.21
N GLY A 151 -34.02 -5.63 3.58
CA GLY A 151 -34.69 -5.01 2.44
C GLY A 151 -35.23 -6.02 1.43
N PHE A 152 -35.27 -5.59 0.16
CA PHE A 152 -35.81 -6.42 -0.92
C PHE A 152 -35.08 -6.21 -2.25
N VAL A 153 -35.26 -7.16 -3.15
CA VAL A 153 -34.87 -7.10 -4.55
C VAL A 153 -36.12 -7.27 -5.39
N ALA A 154 -36.42 -6.28 -6.22
CA ALA A 154 -37.51 -6.36 -7.18
C ALA A 154 -36.97 -6.67 -8.57
N SER A 155 -37.70 -7.45 -9.36
CA SER A 155 -37.30 -7.80 -10.71
C SER A 155 -38.42 -7.80 -11.74
N THR A 156 -38.05 -7.51 -13.00
CA THR A 156 -38.93 -7.50 -14.17
C THR A 156 -38.26 -8.11 -15.40
N GLY A 157 -39.05 -8.48 -16.42
CA GLY A 157 -38.58 -8.97 -17.71
C GLY A 157 -37.93 -10.34 -17.62
N GLY A 158 -38.51 -11.27 -16.86
CA GLY A 158 -37.96 -12.60 -16.58
C GLY A 158 -36.69 -12.54 -15.72
N GLY A 159 -36.60 -11.58 -14.80
CA GLY A 159 -35.44 -11.40 -13.93
C GLY A 159 -34.25 -10.65 -14.55
N ARG A 160 -34.38 -10.12 -15.77
CA ARG A 160 -33.30 -9.39 -16.47
C ARG A 160 -32.99 -8.04 -15.85
N ARG A 161 -34.02 -7.32 -15.37
CA ARG A 161 -33.85 -6.04 -14.68
C ARG A 161 -34.09 -6.25 -13.20
N LYS A 162 -33.22 -5.69 -12.37
CA LYS A 162 -33.26 -5.85 -10.91
C LYS A 162 -33.02 -4.50 -10.22
N TRP A 163 -33.83 -4.22 -9.21
CA TRP A 163 -33.68 -3.09 -8.32
C TRP A 163 -33.29 -3.61 -6.94
N LEU A 164 -32.08 -3.23 -6.49
CA LEU A 164 -31.50 -3.67 -5.23
C LEU A 164 -31.83 -2.65 -4.14
N CYS A 165 -32.94 -2.86 -3.44
CA CYS A 165 -33.46 -2.03 -2.36
C CYS A 165 -32.98 -2.54 -0.99
N LEU A 166 -31.68 -2.81 -0.88
CA LEU A 166 -31.02 -3.36 0.31
C LEU A 166 -30.35 -2.25 1.11
N LEU A 167 -30.25 -2.44 2.43
CA LEU A 167 -29.42 -1.57 3.27
C LEU A 167 -27.99 -1.48 2.74
N GLU A 168 -27.37 -2.61 2.44
CA GLU A 168 -25.96 -2.65 2.02
C GLU A 168 -25.74 -1.87 0.73
N THR A 169 -26.59 -2.02 -0.29
CA THR A 169 -26.46 -1.24 -1.52
C THR A 169 -26.69 0.25 -1.31
N ARG A 170 -27.59 0.65 -0.41
CA ARG A 170 -27.80 2.08 -0.07
C ARG A 170 -26.63 2.64 0.72
N LEU A 171 -26.14 1.90 1.71
CA LEU A 171 -25.00 2.28 2.53
C LEU A 171 -23.74 2.37 1.67
N GLU A 172 -23.51 1.45 0.74
CA GLU A 172 -22.40 1.53 -0.21
C GLU A 172 -22.49 2.75 -1.13
N LYS A 173 -23.67 3.07 -1.66
CA LYS A 173 -23.88 4.28 -2.47
C LYS A 173 -23.58 5.54 -1.66
N LEU A 174 -24.09 5.63 -0.43
CA LEU A 174 -23.81 6.73 0.48
C LEU A 174 -22.33 6.80 0.86
N TRP A 175 -21.69 5.65 1.11
CA TRP A 175 -20.27 5.58 1.43
C TRP A 175 -19.40 6.01 0.25
N ARG A 176 -19.76 5.66 -0.99
CA ARG A 176 -19.04 6.16 -2.17
C ARG A 176 -19.21 7.66 -2.36
N ALA A 177 -20.39 8.20 -2.08
CA ALA A 177 -20.68 9.61 -2.24
C ALA A 177 -20.08 10.49 -1.12
N ARG A 178 -20.07 9.99 0.12
CA ARG A 178 -19.77 10.76 1.34
C ARG A 178 -18.73 10.11 2.25
N GLY A 179 -18.08 9.03 1.83
CA GLY A 179 -17.11 8.28 2.65
C GLY A 179 -15.99 9.13 3.20
N ASN A 180 -15.45 10.06 2.39
CA ASN A 180 -14.42 10.99 2.85
C ASN A 180 -14.91 11.89 3.99
N GLU A 181 -16.17 12.32 3.98
CA GLU A 181 -16.76 13.10 5.07
C GLU A 181 -16.88 12.28 6.35
N PHE A 182 -17.29 11.01 6.23
CA PHE A 182 -17.35 10.09 7.37
C PHE A 182 -15.96 9.82 7.97
N VAL A 183 -14.98 9.54 7.12
CA VAL A 183 -13.59 9.32 7.55
C VAL A 183 -13.03 10.58 8.22
N ASN A 184 -13.24 11.77 7.64
CA ASN A 184 -12.77 13.02 8.23
C ASN A 184 -13.37 13.26 9.63
N ARG A 185 -14.69 13.08 9.79
CA ARG A 185 -15.34 13.20 11.10
C ARG A 185 -14.83 12.18 12.12
N LEU A 186 -14.54 10.95 11.69
CA LEU A 186 -13.96 9.91 12.55
C LEU A 186 -12.51 10.24 12.94
N THR A 187 -11.72 10.80 12.03
CA THR A 187 -10.35 11.23 12.36
C THR A 187 -10.33 12.45 13.28
N GLU A 188 -11.26 13.40 13.09
CA GLU A 188 -11.42 14.56 13.97
C GLU A 188 -11.83 14.14 15.39
N SER A 189 -12.79 13.21 15.52
CA SER A 189 -13.24 12.70 16.83
C SER A 189 -12.20 11.84 17.53
N ALA A 190 -11.36 11.11 16.77
CA ALA A 190 -10.23 10.33 17.29
C ALA A 190 -9.01 11.19 17.66
N GLY A 191 -9.03 12.51 17.38
CA GLY A 191 -7.88 13.40 17.59
C GLY A 191 -6.71 13.15 16.63
N TRP A 192 -6.93 12.41 15.55
CA TRP A 192 -5.93 12.11 14.53
C TRP A 192 -5.86 13.28 13.56
N ARG A 193 -5.03 14.28 13.86
CA ARG A 193 -4.69 15.31 12.88
C ARG A 193 -3.85 14.68 11.78
N LEU A 194 -4.47 14.47 10.61
CA LEU A 194 -3.73 14.28 9.37
C LEU A 194 -2.91 15.55 9.15
N SER A 195 -1.64 15.49 9.54
CA SER A 195 -0.68 16.54 9.27
C SER A 195 -0.43 16.48 7.77
N THR A 196 -1.00 17.43 7.03
CA THR A 196 -0.69 17.68 5.62
C THR A 196 0.79 18.02 5.44
#